data_AF-A0A7X7P028-F1
#
_entry.id   AF-A0A7X7P028-F1
#
_cell.length_a   1.000
_cell.length_b   1.000
_cell.length_c   1.000
_cell.angle_alpha   90.00
_cell.angle_beta   90.00
_cell.angle_gamma   90.00
#
_symmetry.space_group_name_H-M   'P 1'
#
loop_
_entity.id
_entity.type
_entity.pdbx_description
1 polymer ?
#
loop_
_entity_poly.entity_id
_entity_poly.type
_entity_poly.pdbx_seq_one_letter_code
_entity_poly.pdbx_strand_id
1 'polypeptide(L)'
;ENLQCELSQSGQRLEVIINADNIEKGTFAALYAYMQGDQVMVRELAETFYSREEARAALDDHSDTYDPVPFHQWVQDEYWTASGVKVEKIVF
;
A
#
# COMPACT_ATOMS: atom_id res chain seq x y z
N GLU A 1 11.24 1.32 14.72
CA GLU A 1 10.02 2.16 14.72
C GLU A 1 8.99 1.48 13.83
N ASN A 2 7.70 1.59 14.15
CA ASN A 2 6.64 1.05 13.30
C ASN A 2 6.57 1.89 12.02
N LEU A 3 6.42 1.27 10.85
CA LEU A 3 6.18 1.96 9.59
C LEU A 3 4.98 2.91 9.77
N GLN A 4 5.22 4.21 9.56
CA GLN A 4 4.15 5.20 9.58
C GLN A 4 3.37 5.07 8.27
N CYS A 5 2.11 4.69 8.37
CA CYS A 5 1.18 4.60 7.24
C CYS A 5 0.00 5.53 7.44
N GLU A 6 -0.49 6.10 6.34
CA GLU A 6 -1.77 6.78 6.27
C GLU A 6 -2.79 5.89 5.59
N LEU A 7 -3.99 5.84 6.17
CA LEU A 7 -5.09 5.03 5.69
C LEU A 7 -6.27 5.93 5.34
N SER A 8 -6.89 5.69 4.19
CA SER A 8 -8.15 6.32 3.82
C SER A 8 -9.05 5.32 3.12
N GLN A 9 -10.35 5.51 3.25
CA GLN A 9 -11.34 4.74 2.51
C GLN A 9 -11.91 5.62 1.41
N SER A 10 -11.88 5.13 0.16
CA SER A 10 -12.51 5.78 -0.99
C SER A 10 -13.47 4.78 -1.63
N GLY A 11 -14.78 4.97 -1.41
CA GLY A 11 -15.80 4.01 -1.84
C GLY A 11 -15.57 2.59 -1.28
N GLN A 12 -15.29 1.64 -2.17
CA GLN A 12 -15.05 0.23 -1.84
C GLN A 12 -13.55 -0.14 -1.76
N ARG A 13 -12.64 0.82 -1.94
CA ARG A 13 -11.20 0.59 -1.79
C ARG A 13 -10.67 1.21 -0.51
N LEU A 14 -9.73 0.52 0.11
CA LEU A 14 -8.88 1.03 1.18
C LEU A 14 -7.57 1.47 0.55
N GLU A 15 -7.26 2.75 0.64
CA GLU A 15 -6.01 3.35 0.16
C GLU A 15 -5.01 3.45 1.30
N VAL A 16 -3.75 3.21 0.99
CA VAL A 16 -2.65 3.22 1.93
C VAL A 16 -1.47 3.97 1.33
N ILE A 17 -0.92 4.91 2.10
CA ILE A 17 0.36 5.57 1.79
C ILE A 17 1.34 5.17 2.89
N ILE A 18 2.48 4.63 2.48
CA ILE A 18 3.49 4.07 3.38
C ILE A 18 4.75 4.94 3.28
N ASN A 19 5.28 5.38 4.41
CA ASN A 19 6.62 5.97 4.43
C ASN A 19 7.67 4.87 4.11
N ALA A 20 8.41 5.07 3.03
CA ALA A 20 9.42 4.15 2.51
C ALA A 20 10.87 4.56 2.86
N ASP A 21 11.07 5.35 3.92
CA ASP A 21 12.38 5.84 4.38
C ASP A 21 13.41 4.72 4.65
N ASN A 22 12.93 3.51 4.94
CA ASN A 22 13.77 2.33 5.13
C ASN A 22 14.39 1.82 3.81
N ILE A 23 13.79 2.15 2.67
CA ILE A 23 14.28 1.84 1.32
C ILE A 23 15.04 3.05 0.78
N GLU A 24 14.37 4.21 0.71
CA GLU A 24 14.94 5.48 0.26
C GLU A 24 14.39 6.64 1.10
N LYS A 25 15.27 7.48 1.65
CA LYS A 25 14.88 8.59 2.53
C LYS A 25 14.06 9.65 1.80
N GLY A 26 12.98 10.09 2.42
CA GLY A 26 12.06 11.10 1.91
C GLY A 26 11.06 10.54 0.91
N THR A 27 10.92 9.21 0.81
CA THR A 27 10.05 8.58 -0.19
C THR A 27 8.82 7.92 0.41
N PHE A 28 7.81 7.74 -0.44
CA PHE A 28 6.54 7.14 -0.12
C PHE A 28 6.16 6.11 -1.19
N ALA A 29 5.59 5.01 -0.73
CA ALA A 29 4.91 4.03 -1.57
C ALA A 29 3.39 4.18 -1.39
N ALA A 30 2.63 3.89 -2.44
CA ALA A 30 1.17 3.97 -2.42
C ALA A 30 0.57 2.67 -2.94
N LEU A 31 -0.48 2.19 -2.26
CA LEU A 31 -1.22 1.02 -2.67
C LEU A 31 -2.70 1.17 -2.30
N TYR A 32 -3.53 0.35 -2.91
CA TYR A 32 -4.91 0.21 -2.47
C TYR A 32 -5.36 -1.24 -2.48
N ALA A 33 -6.24 -1.57 -1.54
CA ALA A 33 -6.87 -2.86 -1.39
C ALA A 33 -8.36 -2.76 -1.72
N TYR A 34 -8.91 -3.78 -2.38
CA TYR A 34 -10.32 -3.86 -2.73
C TYR A 34 -10.81 -5.32 -2.70
N MET A 35 -12.13 -5.50 -2.55
CA MET A 35 -12.74 -6.82 -2.61
C MET A 35 -12.98 -7.23 -4.07
N GLN A 36 -12.52 -8.42 -4.45
CA GLN A 36 -12.90 -9.10 -5.68
C GLN A 36 -13.50 -10.45 -5.32
N GLY A 37 -14.84 -10.54 -5.36
CA GLY A 37 -15.55 -11.71 -4.84
C GLY A 37 -15.37 -11.82 -3.33
N ASP A 38 -14.81 -12.93 -2.87
CA ASP A 38 -14.49 -13.22 -1.48
C ASP A 38 -13.02 -12.96 -1.11
N GLN A 39 -12.22 -12.45 -2.05
CA GLN A 39 -10.80 -12.19 -1.86
C GLN A 39 -10.49 -10.70 -1.75
N VAL A 40 -9.56 -10.36 -0.86
CA VAL A 40 -8.93 -9.04 -0.80
C VAL A 40 -7.79 -9.02 -1.80
N MET A 41 -7.89 -8.14 -2.79
CA MET A 41 -6.85 -7.87 -3.77
C MET A 41 -6.09 -6.62 -3.36
N VAL A 42 -4.78 -6.64 -3.49
CA VAL A 42 -3.88 -5.51 -3.28
C VAL A 42 -3.32 -5.09 -4.62
N ARG A 43 -3.31 -3.79 -4.89
CA ARG A 43 -2.65 -3.20 -6.04
C ARG A 43 -1.72 -2.08 -5.57
N GLU A 44 -0.47 -2.19 -5.96
CA GLU A 44 0.59 -1.24 -5.63
C GLU A 44 0.91 -0.37 -6.85
N LEU A 45 1.19 0.91 -6.60
CA LEU A 45 1.62 1.85 -7.63
C LEU A 45 3.11 1.58 -7.94
N ALA A 46 3.47 1.59 -9.21
CA ALA A 46 4.83 1.26 -9.64
C ALA A 46 5.84 2.37 -9.37
N GLU A 47 5.36 3.58 -9.09
CA GLU A 47 6.17 4.76 -8.83
C GLU A 47 6.55 4.90 -7.36
N THR A 48 7.70 5.55 -7.13
CA THR A 48 8.13 6.03 -5.81
C THR A 48 7.89 7.53 -5.73
N PHE A 49 7.20 7.97 -4.69
CA PHE A 49 6.78 9.37 -4.54
C PHE A 49 7.68 10.11 -3.55
N TYR A 50 7.93 11.40 -3.78
CA TYR A 50 8.76 12.23 -2.89
C TYR A 50 7.94 13.09 -1.93
N SER A 51 6.61 13.02 -2.04
CA SER A 51 5.67 13.66 -1.15
C SER A 51 4.41 12.83 -0.96
N ARG A 52 3.71 13.06 0.15
CA ARG A 52 2.44 12.38 0.44
C ARG A 52 1.34 12.85 -0.50
N GLU A 53 1.38 14.11 -0.88
CA GLU A 53 0.40 14.76 -1.75
C GLU A 53 0.47 14.16 -3.16
N GLU A 54 1.67 13.91 -3.69
CA GLU A 54 1.87 13.22 -4.97
C GLU A 54 1.37 11.77 -4.90
N ALA A 55 1.74 11.03 -3.85
CA ALA A 55 1.27 9.66 -3.64
C ALA A 55 -0.26 9.57 -3.56
N ARG A 56 -0.89 10.56 -2.90
CA ARG A 56 -2.35 10.67 -2.81
C ARG A 56 -2.98 10.95 -4.18
N ALA A 57 -2.47 11.93 -4.91
CA ALA A 57 -2.99 12.26 -6.24
C ALA A 57 -2.87 11.07 -7.21
N ALA A 58 -1.78 10.29 -7.11
CA ALA A 58 -1.56 9.13 -7.96
C ALA A 58 -2.57 7.98 -7.71
N LEU A 59 -3.11 7.86 -6.48
CA LEU A 59 -4.18 6.92 -6.14
C LEU A 59 -5.53 7.32 -6.78
N ASP A 60 -5.75 8.61 -7.04
CA ASP A 60 -6.95 9.12 -7.69
C ASP A 60 -6.87 8.99 -9.23
N ASP A 61 -5.68 9.12 -9.81
CA ASP A 61 -5.47 9.13 -11.28
C ASP A 61 -5.31 7.73 -11.90
N HIS A 62 -5.32 6.66 -11.09
CA HIS A 62 -5.09 5.28 -11.54
C HIS A 62 -3.80 5.14 -12.38
N SER A 63 -2.72 5.75 -11.89
CA SER A 63 -1.36 5.69 -12.43
C SER A 63 -0.85 4.27 -12.71
N ASP A 64 0.33 4.16 -13.33
CA ASP A 64 0.99 2.88 -13.59
C ASP A 64 1.09 2.05 -12.31
N THR A 65 0.50 0.85 -12.34
CA THR A 65 0.38 -0.04 -11.20
C THR A 65 0.88 -1.42 -11.57
N TYR A 66 1.38 -2.14 -10.57
CA TYR A 66 1.60 -3.58 -10.72
C TYR A 66 0.27 -4.32 -10.86
N ASP A 67 0.33 -5.54 -11.38
CA ASP A 67 -0.83 -6.40 -11.44
C ASP A 67 -1.37 -6.67 -10.03
N PRO A 68 -2.71 -6.69 -9.85
CA PRO A 68 -3.30 -6.89 -8.55
C PRO A 68 -3.06 -8.34 -8.10
N VAL A 69 -2.60 -8.50 -6.88
CA VAL A 69 -2.33 -9.80 -6.28
C VAL A 69 -3.19 -10.02 -5.04
N PRO A 70 -3.56 -11.26 -4.70
CA PRO A 70 -4.27 -11.53 -3.45
C PRO A 70 -3.46 -11.08 -2.23
N PHE A 71 -4.12 -10.56 -1.20
CA PHE A 71 -3.47 -10.06 0.02
C PHE A 71 -2.50 -11.08 0.64
N HIS A 72 -2.87 -12.36 0.69
CA HIS A 72 -2.01 -13.40 1.24
C HIS A 72 -0.70 -13.60 0.44
N GLN A 73 -0.71 -13.33 -0.87
CA GLN A 73 0.46 -13.42 -1.72
C GLN A 73 1.30 -12.14 -1.59
N TRP A 74 0.68 -10.97 -1.65
CA TRP A 74 1.34 -9.69 -1.41
C TRP A 74 2.10 -9.67 -0.08
N VAL A 75 1.45 -10.16 0.99
CA VAL A 75 2.07 -10.33 2.31
C VAL A 75 3.31 -11.23 2.22
N GLN A 76 3.26 -12.34 1.50
CA GLN A 76 4.43 -13.23 1.41
C GLN A 76 5.61 -12.56 0.68
N ASP A 77 5.33 -11.83 -0.40
CA ASP A 77 6.33 -11.16 -1.22
C ASP A 77 7.00 -10.00 -0.42
N GLU A 78 6.22 -9.22 0.32
CA GLU A 78 6.74 -8.13 1.17
C GLU A 78 7.44 -8.61 2.45
N TYR A 79 6.99 -9.72 3.05
CA TYR A 79 7.59 -10.23 4.28
C TYR A 79 9.03 -10.73 4.10
N TRP A 80 9.45 -11.01 2.87
CA TRP A 80 10.83 -11.41 2.58
C TRP A 80 11.82 -10.24 2.72
N THR A 81 11.34 -8.99 2.70
CA THR A 81 12.20 -7.80 2.81
C THR A 81 12.29 -7.23 4.23
N ALA A 82 11.34 -7.56 5.12
CA ALA A 82 11.29 -7.00 6.48
C ALA A 82 11.19 -8.08 7.58
N SER A 83 12.30 -8.34 8.27
CA SER A 83 12.31 -9.19 9.47
C SER A 83 11.66 -8.47 10.66
N GLY A 84 10.40 -8.78 10.99
CA GLY A 84 9.73 -8.29 12.20
C GLY A 84 8.36 -7.62 12.03
N VAL A 85 7.69 -7.79 10.88
CA VAL A 85 6.39 -7.16 10.62
C VAL A 85 5.27 -7.84 11.44
N LYS A 86 4.47 -7.02 12.13
CA LYS A 86 3.28 -7.45 12.88
C LYS A 86 2.02 -7.09 12.09
N VAL A 87 1.20 -8.08 11.74
CA VAL A 87 -0.13 -7.83 11.15
C VAL A 87 -1.10 -7.40 12.24
N GLU A 88 -1.75 -6.26 12.06
CA GLU A 88 -2.83 -5.79 12.94
C GLU A 88 -4.13 -5.66 12.15
N LYS A 89 -5.24 -6.17 12.71
CA LYS A 89 -6.57 -6.01 12.12
C LYS A 89 -7.09 -4.63 12.48
N ILE A 90 -7.36 -3.81 11.47
CA ILE A 90 -8.01 -2.51 11.64
C ILE A 90 -9.51 -2.70 11.46
N VAL A 91 -10.30 -2.14 12.37
CA VAL A 91 -11.76 -2.14 12.32
C VAL A 91 -12.19 -0.68 12.17
N PHE A 92 -12.89 -0.38 11.08
CA PHE A 92 -13.50 0.92 10.80
C PHE A 92 -14.92 0.98 11.35
#